data_AF-A0A354Q977-F1
#
_entry.id   AF-A0A354Q977-F1
#
_cell.length_a   1.000
_cell.length_b   1.000
_cell.length_c   1.000
_cell.angle_alpha   90.00
_cell.angle_beta   90.00
_cell.angle_gamma   90.00
#
_symmetry.space_group_name_H-M   'P 1'
#
loop_
_entity.id
_entity.type
_entity.pdbx_description
1 polymer ?
#
loop_
_entity_poly.entity_id
_entity_poly.type
_entity_poly.pdbx_seq_one_letter_code
_entity_poly.pdbx_strand_id
1 'polypeptide(L)'
;ELEHQQLEERRMQQTVSQLSQDSEGILEEMDSSRLKENTAAETIISLGKKRAELEEKSNQLQERIQLQQSRNDAIAEELLAHRVSLTETTEQQKNTEETESRLNKEYEETSLRLEQLKTALNEGELRLEQSRKRITEIDGSFEEMLEKRTSIKQELEEGIQLHEQKNEEQTLLSQKLQERQGHLENSVSVAHQESIRLTEFRLQREQLEDQLQKITEHTPEAILSEMDVEASDHKKMGQELRSLNESLNAMGAVNLAAPEEYAALTERIDFLKSQSEDLQKAVDDLKETIKDINIESRRRFREMFDRVNENFMNVFSSLFEGGEA
;
A
#
# COMPACT_ATOMS: atom_id res chain seq x y z
N GLU A 1 -192.24 106.73 34.37
CA GLU A 1 -192.51 105.45 33.68
C GLU A 1 -192.03 105.37 32.22
N LEU A 2 -191.71 106.48 31.52
CA LEU A 2 -191.11 106.39 30.17
C LEU A 2 -189.56 106.45 30.13
N GLU A 3 -188.88 106.99 31.15
CA GLU A 3 -187.41 107.20 31.11
C GLU A 3 -186.56 105.98 31.55
N HIS A 4 -187.11 105.03 32.32
CA HIS A 4 -186.28 103.91 32.84
C HIS A 4 -186.33 102.64 31.96
N GLN A 5 -187.45 102.36 31.28
CA GLN A 5 -187.50 101.35 30.22
C GLN A 5 -186.54 101.69 29.06
N GLN A 6 -186.36 102.98 28.74
CA GLN A 6 -185.33 103.43 27.79
C GLN A 6 -183.90 103.25 28.32
N LEU A 7 -183.69 103.20 29.64
CA LEU A 7 -182.39 102.97 30.27
C LEU A 7 -182.02 101.48 30.30
N GLU A 8 -182.99 100.59 30.53
CA GLU A 8 -182.80 99.13 30.41
C GLU A 8 -182.60 98.70 28.96
N GLU A 9 -183.32 99.27 28.00
CA GLU A 9 -183.13 98.99 26.58
C GLU A 9 -181.76 99.49 26.07
N ARG A 10 -181.29 100.66 26.54
CA ARG A 10 -179.92 101.13 26.28
C ARG A 10 -178.85 100.25 26.93
N ARG A 11 -179.07 99.77 28.16
CA ARG A 11 -178.15 98.84 28.84
C ARG A 11 -178.07 97.50 28.12
N MET A 12 -179.20 96.98 27.65
CA MET A 12 -179.25 95.71 26.93
C MET A 12 -178.68 95.82 25.51
N GLN A 13 -178.87 96.95 24.82
CA GLN A 13 -178.18 97.24 23.56
C GLN A 13 -176.66 97.44 23.76
N GLN A 14 -176.23 98.08 24.85
CA GLN A 14 -174.81 98.18 25.19
C GLN A 14 -174.20 96.82 25.54
N THR A 15 -174.87 95.95 26.30
CA THR A 15 -174.32 94.62 26.62
C THR A 15 -174.31 93.68 25.41
N VAL A 16 -175.31 93.76 24.53
CA VAL A 16 -175.30 93.00 23.26
C VAL A 16 -174.20 93.52 22.32
N SER A 17 -173.98 94.83 22.25
CA SER A 17 -172.87 95.43 21.50
C SER A 17 -171.51 95.07 22.09
N GLN A 18 -171.39 95.01 23.42
CA GLN A 18 -170.14 94.63 24.09
C GLN A 18 -169.83 93.15 23.82
N LEU A 19 -170.83 92.26 23.95
CA LEU A 19 -170.67 90.83 23.68
C LEU A 19 -170.42 90.53 22.20
N SER A 20 -171.00 91.31 21.26
CA SER A 20 -170.66 91.17 19.84
C SER A 20 -169.22 91.59 19.57
N GLN A 21 -168.77 92.68 20.20
CA GLN A 21 -167.41 93.20 20.03
C GLN A 21 -166.36 92.28 20.68
N ASP A 22 -166.66 91.69 21.84
CA ASP A 22 -165.82 90.67 22.48
C ASP A 22 -165.81 89.37 21.68
N SER A 23 -166.94 88.95 21.10
CA SER A 23 -167.00 87.77 20.21
C SER A 23 -166.22 87.99 18.92
N GLU A 24 -166.25 89.22 18.37
CA GLU A 24 -165.49 89.60 17.18
C GLU A 24 -163.99 89.66 17.49
N GLY A 25 -163.59 90.19 18.65
CA GLY A 25 -162.20 90.18 19.12
C GLY A 25 -161.65 88.78 19.40
N ILE A 26 -162.46 87.88 19.99
CA ILE A 26 -162.06 86.47 20.19
C ILE A 26 -161.95 85.74 18.85
N LEU A 27 -162.83 86.04 17.89
CA LEU A 27 -162.72 85.49 16.53
C LEU A 27 -161.44 85.97 15.82
N GLU A 28 -161.12 87.25 15.92
CA GLU A 28 -159.86 87.80 15.38
C GLU A 28 -158.62 87.22 16.08
N GLU A 29 -158.64 87.04 17.40
CA GLU A 29 -157.55 86.40 18.13
C GLU A 29 -157.41 84.92 17.77
N MET A 30 -158.53 84.20 17.61
CA MET A 30 -158.55 82.81 17.14
C MET A 30 -158.03 82.69 15.71
N ASP A 31 -158.41 83.60 14.81
CA ASP A 31 -157.91 83.61 13.44
C ASP A 31 -156.43 83.98 13.38
N SER A 32 -155.97 84.93 14.19
CA SER A 32 -154.55 85.28 14.30
C SER A 32 -153.72 84.13 14.88
N SER A 33 -154.26 83.39 15.85
CA SER A 33 -153.61 82.23 16.46
C SER A 33 -153.59 81.05 15.50
N ARG A 34 -154.67 80.82 14.73
CA ARG A 34 -154.70 79.85 13.64
C ARG A 34 -153.69 80.19 12.54
N LEU A 35 -153.54 81.47 12.19
CA LEU A 35 -152.54 81.90 11.22
C LEU A 35 -151.11 81.67 11.72
N LYS A 36 -150.84 81.99 12.99
CA LYS A 36 -149.55 81.71 13.64
C LYS A 36 -149.28 80.21 13.76
N GLU A 37 -150.29 79.40 14.05
CA GLU A 37 -150.19 77.95 14.12
C GLU A 37 -149.91 77.36 12.73
N ASN A 38 -150.58 77.84 11.69
CA ASN A 38 -150.35 77.43 10.31
C ASN A 38 -148.95 77.80 9.82
N THR A 39 -148.50 79.04 10.07
CA THR A 39 -147.14 79.48 9.70
C THR A 39 -146.07 78.74 10.50
N ALA A 40 -146.29 78.50 11.80
CA ALA A 40 -145.40 77.67 12.61
C ALA A 40 -145.35 76.22 12.08
N ALA A 41 -146.49 75.63 11.71
CA ALA A 41 -146.55 74.31 11.10
C ALA A 41 -145.78 74.25 9.77
N GLU A 42 -145.93 75.26 8.91
CA GLU A 42 -145.18 75.37 7.65
C GLU A 42 -143.66 75.51 7.89
N THR A 43 -143.25 76.34 8.86
CA THR A 43 -141.83 76.48 9.22
C THR A 43 -141.25 75.19 9.80
N ILE A 44 -142.00 74.47 10.64
CA ILE A 44 -141.61 73.16 11.17
C ILE A 44 -141.44 72.14 10.04
N ILE A 45 -142.35 72.13 9.06
CA ILE A 45 -142.24 71.26 7.88
C ILE A 45 -140.99 71.62 7.05
N SER A 46 -140.72 72.90 6.80
CA SER A 46 -139.54 73.33 6.02
C SER A 46 -138.21 73.07 6.73
N LEU A 47 -138.14 73.29 8.05
CA LEU A 47 -136.98 72.95 8.86
C LEU A 47 -136.81 71.43 8.98
N GLY A 48 -137.90 70.67 9.05
CA GLY A 48 -137.87 69.21 8.99
C GLY A 48 -137.27 68.68 7.69
N LYS A 49 -137.66 69.25 6.55
CA LYS A 49 -137.05 68.92 5.24
C LYS A 49 -135.56 69.27 5.21
N LYS A 50 -135.18 70.46 5.69
CA LYS A 50 -133.78 70.90 5.69
C LYS A 50 -132.90 70.08 6.65
N ARG A 51 -133.46 69.65 7.79
CA ARG A 51 -132.78 68.74 8.71
C ARG A 51 -132.57 67.37 8.08
N ALA A 52 -133.58 66.84 7.37
CA ALA A 52 -133.45 65.58 6.65
C ALA A 52 -132.38 65.65 5.54
N GLU A 53 -132.34 66.74 4.76
CA GLU A 53 -131.30 66.96 3.74
C GLU A 53 -129.88 67.06 4.34
N LEU A 54 -129.74 67.68 5.51
CA LEU A 54 -128.45 67.79 6.19
C LEU A 54 -128.04 66.47 6.86
N GLU A 55 -128.98 65.73 7.43
CA GLU A 55 -128.76 64.36 7.94
C GLU A 55 -128.31 63.45 6.80
N GLU A 56 -128.94 63.52 5.63
CA GLU A 56 -128.54 62.75 4.45
C GLU A 56 -127.13 63.11 3.97
N LYS A 57 -126.81 64.42 3.86
CA LYS A 57 -125.44 64.86 3.51
C LYS A 57 -124.40 64.47 4.55
N SER A 58 -124.74 64.53 5.84
CA SER A 58 -123.85 64.10 6.92
C SER A 58 -123.56 62.61 6.82
N ASN A 59 -124.58 61.80 6.57
CA ASN A 59 -124.44 60.36 6.37
C ASN A 59 -123.56 60.05 5.14
N GLN A 60 -123.80 60.72 4.01
CA GLN A 60 -122.97 60.58 2.79
C GLN A 60 -121.49 60.98 3.03
N LEU A 61 -121.24 62.06 3.77
CA LEU A 61 -119.88 62.48 4.12
C LEU A 61 -119.22 61.49 5.07
N GLN A 62 -119.96 60.94 6.03
CA GLN A 62 -119.45 59.96 6.97
C GLN A 62 -119.11 58.63 6.29
N GLU A 63 -119.95 58.16 5.36
CA GLU A 63 -119.63 57.02 4.50
C GLU A 63 -118.38 57.28 3.64
N ARG A 64 -118.24 58.48 3.08
CA ARG A 64 -117.06 58.85 2.28
C ARG A 64 -115.78 58.90 3.11
N ILE A 65 -115.86 59.40 4.35
CA ILE A 65 -114.72 59.40 5.29
C ILE A 65 -114.34 57.96 5.65
N GLN A 66 -115.30 57.09 5.98
CA GLN A 66 -115.03 55.68 6.27
C GLN A 66 -114.40 54.97 5.07
N LEU A 67 -114.88 55.23 3.84
CA LEU A 67 -114.29 54.69 2.63
C LEU A 67 -112.86 55.20 2.39
N GLN A 68 -112.56 56.46 2.71
CA GLN A 68 -111.19 56.98 2.60
C GLN A 68 -110.27 56.46 3.70
N GLN A 69 -110.77 56.28 4.92
CA GLN A 69 -110.02 55.65 6.01
C GLN A 69 -109.65 54.21 5.63
N SER A 70 -110.60 53.40 5.16
CA SER A 70 -110.31 52.02 4.75
C SER A 70 -109.32 51.94 3.57
N ARG A 71 -109.40 52.89 2.62
CA ARG A 71 -108.42 53.00 1.54
C ARG A 71 -107.03 53.38 2.05
N ASN A 72 -106.93 54.33 2.98
CA ASN A 72 -105.66 54.73 3.56
C ASN A 72 -105.04 53.59 4.38
N ASP A 73 -105.85 52.85 5.13
CA ASP A 73 -105.39 51.70 5.91
C ASP A 73 -104.87 50.60 4.98
N ALA A 74 -105.59 50.29 3.89
CA ALA A 74 -105.14 49.33 2.88
C ALA A 74 -103.82 49.76 2.21
N ILE A 75 -103.71 51.03 1.81
CA ILE A 75 -102.48 51.57 1.22
C ILE A 75 -101.32 51.54 2.23
N ALA A 76 -101.58 51.85 3.51
CA ALA A 76 -100.56 51.79 4.56
C ALA A 76 -100.06 50.36 4.78
N GLU A 77 -100.96 49.38 4.72
CA GLU A 77 -100.62 47.95 4.83
C GLU A 77 -99.80 47.47 3.63
N GLU A 78 -100.18 47.85 2.40
CA GLU A 78 -99.40 47.58 1.18
C GLU A 78 -98.02 48.25 1.23
N LEU A 79 -97.94 49.50 1.70
CA LEU A 79 -96.68 50.23 1.84
C LEU A 79 -95.76 49.55 2.86
N LEU A 80 -96.31 49.09 3.99
CA LEU A 80 -95.55 48.33 4.98
C LEU A 80 -95.04 47.00 4.40
N ALA A 81 -95.87 46.27 3.66
CA ALA A 81 -95.46 45.03 2.99
C ALA A 81 -94.32 45.27 1.98
N HIS A 82 -94.43 46.32 1.16
CA HIS A 82 -93.36 46.71 0.23
C HIS A 82 -92.09 47.18 0.94
N ARG A 83 -92.21 47.83 2.09
CA ARG A 83 -91.05 48.28 2.87
C ARG A 83 -90.31 47.11 3.51
N VAL A 84 -91.03 46.12 4.02
CA VAL A 84 -90.46 44.88 4.55
C VAL A 84 -89.75 44.10 3.44
N SER A 85 -90.39 43.92 2.28
CA SER A 85 -89.75 43.21 1.16
C SER A 85 -88.53 43.95 0.60
N LEU A 86 -88.55 45.29 0.59
CA LEU A 86 -87.38 46.10 0.24
C LEU A 86 -86.23 45.88 1.25
N THR A 87 -86.53 45.85 2.55
CA THR A 87 -85.50 45.58 3.57
C THR A 87 -84.93 44.16 3.47
N GLU A 88 -85.77 43.16 3.19
CA GLU A 88 -85.31 41.78 3.00
C GLU A 88 -84.43 41.65 1.76
N THR A 89 -84.84 42.24 0.64
CA THR A 89 -84.08 42.18 -0.62
C THR A 89 -82.76 42.96 -0.54
N THR A 90 -82.72 44.09 0.15
CA THR A 90 -81.48 44.86 0.37
C THR A 90 -80.50 44.13 1.30
N GLU A 91 -80.98 43.47 2.36
CA GLU A 91 -80.14 42.60 3.19
C GLU A 91 -79.64 41.38 2.42
N GLN A 92 -80.48 40.75 1.58
CA GLN A 92 -80.05 39.67 0.71
C GLN A 92 -78.98 40.13 -0.29
N GLN A 93 -79.18 41.29 -0.92
CA GLN A 93 -78.21 41.88 -1.85
C GLN A 93 -76.86 42.11 -1.15
N LYS A 94 -76.87 42.74 0.03
CA LYS A 94 -75.66 43.01 0.80
C LYS A 94 -74.92 41.72 1.17
N ASN A 95 -75.65 40.70 1.63
CA ASN A 95 -75.06 39.39 1.92
C ASN A 95 -74.45 38.76 0.65
N THR A 96 -75.12 38.84 -0.50
CA THR A 96 -74.57 38.31 -1.75
C THR A 96 -73.30 39.05 -2.18
N GLU A 97 -73.27 40.38 -2.07
CA GLU A 97 -72.09 41.20 -2.38
C GLU A 97 -70.90 40.87 -1.46
N GLU A 98 -71.15 40.67 -0.16
CA GLU A 98 -70.12 40.26 0.79
C GLU A 98 -69.59 38.84 0.46
N THR A 99 -70.47 37.90 0.10
CA THR A 99 -70.05 36.55 -0.30
C THR A 99 -69.26 36.54 -1.61
N GLU A 100 -69.66 37.36 -2.59
CA GLU A 100 -68.95 37.52 -3.86
C GLU A 100 -67.55 38.08 -3.63
N SER A 101 -67.44 39.15 -2.82
CA SER A 101 -66.15 39.75 -2.48
C SER A 101 -65.23 38.75 -1.78
N ARG A 102 -65.76 37.92 -0.87
CA ARG A 102 -64.99 36.85 -0.22
C ARG A 102 -64.52 35.80 -1.23
N LEU A 103 -65.41 35.30 -2.07
CA LEU A 103 -65.09 34.28 -3.08
C LEU A 103 -64.05 34.78 -4.10
N ASN A 104 -64.13 36.05 -4.51
CA ASN A 104 -63.14 36.66 -5.40
C ASN A 104 -61.76 36.71 -4.76
N LYS A 105 -61.65 37.05 -3.47
CA LYS A 105 -60.37 37.00 -2.75
C LYS A 105 -59.81 35.57 -2.67
N GLU A 106 -60.65 34.60 -2.34
CA GLU A 106 -60.25 33.18 -2.31
C GLU A 106 -59.81 32.69 -3.70
N TYR A 107 -60.49 33.14 -4.77
CA TYR A 107 -60.11 32.84 -6.15
C TYR A 107 -58.74 33.43 -6.51
N GLU A 108 -58.49 34.69 -6.17
CA GLU A 108 -57.19 35.34 -6.42
C GLU A 108 -56.05 34.63 -5.67
N GLU A 109 -56.25 34.31 -4.39
CA GLU A 109 -55.27 33.58 -3.58
C GLU A 109 -54.98 32.17 -4.15
N THR A 110 -56.02 31.42 -4.51
CA THR A 110 -55.87 30.08 -5.08
C THR A 110 -55.25 30.11 -6.47
N SER A 111 -55.57 31.11 -7.29
CA SER A 111 -54.97 31.33 -8.61
C SER A 111 -53.47 31.60 -8.49
N LEU A 112 -53.06 32.51 -7.57
CA LEU A 112 -51.65 32.79 -7.30
C LEU A 112 -50.91 31.54 -6.78
N ARG A 113 -51.55 30.77 -5.88
CA ARG A 113 -50.98 29.52 -5.37
C ARG A 113 -50.77 28.50 -6.48
N LEU A 114 -51.71 28.41 -7.41
CA LEU A 114 -51.64 27.51 -8.56
C LEU A 114 -50.51 27.90 -9.53
N GLU A 115 -50.31 29.20 -9.74
CA GLU A 115 -49.18 29.70 -10.55
C GLU A 115 -47.83 29.36 -9.89
N GLN A 116 -47.69 29.58 -8.58
CA GLN A 116 -46.48 29.20 -7.83
C GLN A 116 -46.19 27.70 -7.86
N LEU A 117 -47.24 26.86 -7.79
CA LEU A 117 -47.08 25.41 -7.90
C LEU A 117 -46.66 24.98 -9.31
N LYS A 118 -47.19 25.64 -10.36
CA LYS A 118 -46.77 25.39 -11.74
C LYS A 118 -45.31 25.76 -11.97
N THR A 119 -44.83 26.89 -11.45
CA THR A 119 -43.42 27.27 -11.56
C THR A 119 -42.53 26.28 -10.82
N ALA A 120 -42.90 25.90 -9.60
CA ALA A 120 -42.16 24.91 -8.82
C ALA A 120 -42.13 23.52 -9.49
N LEU A 121 -43.22 23.12 -10.14
CA LEU A 121 -43.28 21.88 -10.92
C LEU A 121 -42.30 21.93 -12.10
N ASN A 122 -42.33 23.01 -12.91
CA ASN A 122 -41.42 23.18 -14.04
C ASN A 122 -39.94 23.19 -13.61
N GLU A 123 -39.61 23.87 -12.52
CA GLU A 123 -38.26 23.85 -11.95
C GLU A 123 -37.85 22.45 -11.49
N GLY A 124 -38.78 21.71 -10.87
CA GLY A 124 -38.60 20.33 -10.47
C GLY A 124 -38.33 19.41 -11.66
N GLU A 125 -39.13 19.52 -12.72
CA GLU A 125 -38.96 18.76 -13.96
C GLU A 125 -37.62 19.03 -14.63
N LEU A 126 -37.20 20.30 -14.70
CA LEU A 126 -35.88 20.68 -15.24
C LEU A 126 -34.73 20.07 -14.43
N ARG A 127 -34.81 20.13 -13.09
CA ARG A 127 -33.81 19.49 -12.23
C ARG A 127 -33.76 17.98 -12.41
N LEU A 128 -34.91 17.35 -12.62
CA LEU A 128 -35.03 15.91 -12.83
C LEU A 128 -34.43 15.50 -14.17
N GLU A 129 -34.66 16.28 -15.22
CA GLU A 129 -34.03 16.08 -16.53
C GLU A 129 -32.50 16.24 -16.45
N GLN A 130 -32.01 17.29 -15.79
CA GLN A 130 -30.57 17.49 -15.57
C GLN A 130 -29.94 16.34 -14.78
N SER A 131 -30.62 15.86 -13.74
CA SER A 131 -30.14 14.73 -12.94
C SER A 131 -30.09 13.44 -13.76
N ARG A 132 -31.10 13.19 -14.62
CA ARG A 132 -31.08 12.05 -15.55
C ARG A 132 -29.93 12.12 -16.54
N LYS A 133 -29.65 13.29 -17.13
CA LYS A 133 -28.49 13.48 -18.02
C LYS A 133 -27.17 13.18 -17.31
N ARG A 134 -27.00 13.68 -16.09
CA ARG A 134 -25.81 13.39 -15.27
C ARG A 134 -25.67 11.89 -14.95
N ILE A 135 -26.78 11.21 -14.62
CA ILE A 135 -26.75 9.76 -14.39
C ILE A 135 -26.28 9.04 -15.66
N THR A 136 -26.84 9.38 -16.83
CA THR A 136 -26.41 8.74 -18.09
C THR A 136 -24.96 9.03 -18.46
N GLU A 137 -24.45 10.23 -18.16
CA GLU A 137 -23.04 10.58 -18.36
C GLU A 137 -22.12 9.78 -17.41
N ILE A 138 -22.52 9.65 -16.14
CA ILE A 138 -21.77 8.88 -15.15
C ILE A 138 -21.77 7.40 -15.54
N ASP A 139 -22.91 6.82 -15.89
CA ASP A 139 -23.03 5.43 -16.30
C ASP A 139 -22.15 5.13 -17.53
N GLY A 140 -22.18 6.01 -18.55
CA GLY A 140 -21.29 5.89 -19.71
C GLY A 140 -19.80 5.96 -19.34
N SER A 141 -19.41 6.92 -18.49
CA SER A 141 -18.02 7.02 -18.02
C SER A 141 -17.59 5.82 -17.20
N PHE A 142 -18.50 5.24 -16.43
CA PHE A 142 -18.25 4.06 -15.61
C PHE A 142 -18.05 2.81 -16.47
N GLU A 143 -18.83 2.67 -17.54
CA GLU A 143 -18.68 1.58 -18.51
C GLU A 143 -17.33 1.66 -19.24
N GLU A 144 -16.90 2.85 -19.67
CA GLU A 144 -15.55 3.04 -20.23
C GLU A 144 -14.44 2.71 -19.22
N MET A 145 -14.61 3.07 -17.94
CA MET A 145 -13.65 2.73 -16.89
C MET A 145 -13.58 1.21 -16.66
N LEU A 146 -14.71 0.52 -16.74
CA LEU A 146 -14.75 -0.93 -16.63
C LEU A 146 -14.04 -1.60 -17.80
N GLU A 147 -14.25 -1.15 -19.03
CA GLU A 147 -13.56 -1.65 -20.22
C GLU A 147 -12.04 -1.43 -20.12
N LYS A 148 -11.61 -0.23 -19.72
CA LYS A 148 -10.19 0.07 -19.49
C LYS A 148 -9.60 -0.83 -18.40
N ARG A 149 -10.32 -1.03 -17.30
CA ARG A 149 -9.88 -1.95 -16.23
C ARG A 149 -9.74 -3.37 -16.74
N THR A 150 -10.68 -3.86 -17.56
CA THR A 150 -10.59 -5.22 -18.12
C THR A 150 -9.42 -5.36 -19.10
N SER A 151 -9.18 -4.35 -19.94
CA SER A 151 -8.04 -4.32 -20.86
C SER A 151 -6.71 -4.32 -20.09
N ILE A 152 -6.54 -3.45 -19.09
CA ILE A 152 -5.34 -3.40 -18.25
C ILE A 152 -5.13 -4.73 -17.52
N LYS A 153 -6.21 -5.35 -17.03
CA LYS A 153 -6.12 -6.66 -16.36
C LYS A 153 -5.63 -7.75 -17.32
N GLN A 154 -6.11 -7.75 -18.56
CA GLN A 154 -5.66 -8.69 -19.58
C GLN A 154 -4.17 -8.47 -19.92
N GLU A 155 -3.76 -7.22 -20.15
CA GLU A 155 -2.35 -6.87 -20.40
C GLU A 155 -1.44 -7.31 -19.24
N LEU A 156 -1.91 -7.16 -17.99
CA LEU A 156 -1.18 -7.61 -16.81
C LEU A 156 -1.06 -9.14 -16.77
N GLU A 157 -2.13 -9.88 -17.04
CA GLU A 157 -2.11 -11.35 -17.09
C GLU A 157 -1.16 -11.85 -18.20
N GLU A 158 -1.19 -11.24 -19.39
CA GLU A 158 -0.25 -11.53 -20.48
C GLU A 158 1.21 -11.23 -20.08
N GLY A 159 1.44 -10.10 -19.41
CA GLY A 159 2.76 -9.72 -18.91
C GLY A 159 3.31 -10.69 -17.86
N ILE A 160 2.46 -11.18 -16.95
CA ILE A 160 2.83 -12.18 -15.94
C ILE A 160 3.22 -13.49 -16.61
N GLN A 161 2.42 -13.99 -17.55
CA GLN A 161 2.72 -15.23 -18.29
C GLN A 161 4.04 -15.14 -19.06
N LEU A 162 4.28 -14.02 -19.74
CA LEU A 162 5.54 -13.80 -20.46
C LEU A 162 6.74 -13.76 -19.51
N HIS A 163 6.59 -13.14 -18.34
CA HIS A 163 7.64 -13.08 -17.33
C HIS A 163 7.94 -14.46 -16.74
N GLU A 164 6.92 -15.27 -16.46
CA GLU A 164 7.10 -16.66 -16.03
C GLU A 164 7.87 -17.49 -17.07
N GLN A 165 7.48 -17.42 -18.34
CA GLN A 165 8.20 -18.09 -19.43
C GLN A 165 9.66 -17.64 -19.52
N LYS A 166 9.93 -16.33 -19.39
CA LYS A 166 11.31 -15.80 -19.43
C LYS A 166 12.14 -16.27 -18.23
N ASN A 167 11.54 -16.37 -17.05
CA ASN A 167 12.21 -16.92 -15.88
C ASN A 167 12.53 -18.41 -16.04
N GLU A 168 11.62 -19.20 -16.60
CA GLU A 168 11.88 -20.61 -16.91
C GLU A 168 13.03 -20.76 -17.92
N GLU A 169 13.04 -19.95 -18.99
CA GLU A 169 14.14 -19.91 -19.94
C GLU A 169 15.47 -19.53 -19.28
N GLN A 170 15.46 -18.52 -18.40
CA GLN A 170 16.65 -18.04 -17.70
C GLN A 170 17.21 -19.06 -16.71
N THR A 171 16.34 -19.77 -15.98
CA THR A 171 16.75 -20.82 -15.05
C THR A 171 17.37 -22.02 -15.80
N LEU A 172 16.77 -22.43 -16.92
CA LEU A 172 17.33 -23.48 -17.79
C LEU A 172 18.69 -23.06 -18.37
N LEU A 173 18.82 -21.81 -18.81
CA LEU A 173 20.08 -21.31 -19.34
C LEU A 173 21.17 -21.24 -18.27
N SER A 174 20.81 -20.83 -17.04
CA SER A 174 21.73 -20.79 -15.90
C SER A 174 22.22 -22.19 -15.52
N GLN A 175 21.32 -23.20 -15.53
CA GLN A 175 21.70 -24.60 -15.32
C GLN A 175 22.69 -25.09 -16.38
N LYS A 176 22.40 -24.85 -17.67
CA LYS A 176 23.31 -25.19 -18.77
C LYS A 176 24.67 -24.49 -18.64
N LEU A 177 24.68 -23.24 -18.19
CA LEU A 177 25.92 -22.49 -17.98
C LEU A 177 26.74 -23.09 -16.84
N GLN A 178 26.09 -23.46 -15.72
CA GLN A 178 26.74 -24.14 -14.60
C GLN A 178 27.33 -25.50 -15.00
N GLU A 179 26.59 -26.30 -15.77
CA GLU A 179 27.10 -27.57 -16.31
C GLU A 179 28.33 -27.34 -17.20
N ARG A 180 28.29 -26.34 -18.09
CA ARG A 180 29.41 -26.01 -18.96
C ARG A 180 30.62 -25.51 -18.19
N GLN A 181 30.42 -24.72 -17.13
CA GLN A 181 31.50 -24.30 -16.23
C GLN A 181 32.12 -25.51 -15.52
N GLY A 182 31.31 -26.44 -14.99
CA GLY A 182 31.82 -27.66 -14.38
C GLY A 182 32.62 -28.53 -15.36
N HIS A 183 32.17 -28.66 -16.61
CA HIS A 183 32.94 -29.36 -17.65
C HIS A 183 34.26 -28.66 -17.99
N LEU A 184 34.27 -27.32 -18.03
CA LEU A 184 35.47 -26.54 -18.27
C LEU A 184 36.47 -26.69 -17.13
N GLU A 185 36.04 -26.55 -15.88
CA GLU A 185 36.88 -26.74 -14.68
C GLU A 185 37.51 -28.13 -14.65
N ASN A 186 36.71 -29.17 -14.94
CA ASN A 186 37.22 -30.54 -15.05
C ASN A 186 38.27 -30.68 -16.16
N SER A 187 38.02 -30.09 -17.34
CA SER A 187 38.95 -30.13 -18.47
C SER A 187 40.26 -29.39 -18.16
N VAL A 188 40.17 -28.23 -17.49
CA VAL A 188 41.34 -27.46 -17.03
C VAL A 188 42.13 -28.24 -15.99
N SER A 189 41.45 -28.88 -15.03
CA SER A 189 42.09 -29.72 -14.01
C SER A 189 42.85 -30.90 -14.63
N VAL A 190 42.21 -31.62 -15.57
CA VAL A 190 42.86 -32.72 -16.31
C VAL A 190 44.07 -32.21 -17.10
N ALA A 191 43.93 -31.12 -17.84
CA ALA A 191 45.05 -30.53 -18.58
C ALA A 191 46.21 -30.12 -17.66
N HIS A 192 45.90 -29.59 -16.47
CA HIS A 192 46.91 -29.24 -15.47
C HIS A 192 47.63 -30.49 -14.93
N GLN A 193 46.90 -31.56 -14.60
CA GLN A 193 47.50 -32.83 -14.16
C GLN A 193 48.42 -33.43 -15.23
N GLU A 194 48.00 -33.42 -16.49
CA GLU A 194 48.84 -33.89 -17.59
C GLU A 194 50.07 -32.99 -17.80
N SER A 195 49.96 -31.68 -17.61
CA SER A 195 51.11 -30.77 -17.63
C SER A 195 52.11 -31.06 -16.51
N ILE A 196 51.64 -31.39 -15.30
CA ILE A 196 52.51 -31.79 -14.18
C ILE A 196 53.24 -33.09 -14.54
N ARG A 197 52.51 -34.13 -14.98
CA ARG A 197 53.09 -35.41 -15.39
C ARG A 197 54.14 -35.24 -16.49
N LEU A 198 53.86 -34.39 -17.48
CA LEU A 198 54.80 -34.09 -18.55
C LEU A 198 56.06 -33.40 -18.03
N THR A 199 55.93 -32.54 -17.01
CA THR A 199 57.08 -31.89 -16.36
C THR A 199 57.88 -32.91 -15.53
N GLU A 200 57.22 -33.82 -14.82
CA GLU A 200 57.87 -34.92 -14.11
C GLU A 200 58.63 -35.84 -15.06
N PHE A 201 58.02 -36.25 -16.17
CA PHE A 201 58.69 -37.06 -17.19
C PHE A 201 59.87 -36.33 -17.83
N ARG A 202 59.79 -35.01 -18.05
CA ARG A 202 60.93 -34.22 -18.53
C ARG A 202 62.08 -34.21 -17.53
N LEU A 203 61.79 -34.02 -16.24
CA LEU A 203 62.82 -34.05 -15.20
C LEU A 203 63.46 -35.44 -15.06
N GLN A 204 62.64 -36.50 -15.10
CA GLN A 204 63.14 -37.88 -15.10
C GLN A 204 64.03 -38.15 -16.31
N ARG A 205 63.63 -37.67 -17.49
CA ARG A 205 64.43 -37.79 -18.71
C ARG A 205 65.76 -37.06 -18.54
N GLU A 206 65.75 -35.79 -18.12
CA GLU A 206 66.97 -35.00 -17.89
C GLU A 206 67.90 -35.65 -16.86
N GLN A 207 67.36 -36.21 -15.77
CA GLN A 207 68.15 -36.97 -14.80
C GLN A 207 68.82 -38.21 -15.41
N LEU A 208 68.09 -38.97 -16.23
CA LEU A 208 68.65 -40.12 -16.93
C LEU A 208 69.70 -39.70 -17.96
N GLU A 209 69.47 -38.61 -18.69
CA GLU A 209 70.42 -38.04 -19.65
C GLU A 209 71.72 -37.61 -18.95
N ASP A 210 71.64 -36.91 -17.81
CA ASP A 210 72.81 -36.52 -16.99
C ASP A 210 73.55 -37.74 -16.41
N GLN A 211 72.81 -38.77 -15.95
CA GLN A 211 73.41 -40.03 -15.51
C GLN A 211 74.15 -40.74 -16.64
N LEU A 212 73.54 -40.83 -17.82
CA LEU A 212 74.17 -41.43 -19.01
C LEU A 212 75.41 -40.66 -19.42
N GLN A 213 75.35 -39.32 -19.45
CA GLN A 213 76.49 -38.49 -19.80
C GLN A 213 77.64 -38.65 -18.80
N LYS A 214 77.35 -38.75 -17.48
CA LYS A 214 78.39 -38.99 -16.46
C LYS A 214 79.07 -40.35 -16.58
N ILE A 215 78.34 -41.39 -17.00
CA ILE A 215 78.87 -42.75 -17.12
C ILE A 215 79.65 -42.93 -18.43
N THR A 216 79.12 -42.37 -19.53
CA THR A 216 79.61 -42.68 -20.88
C THR A 216 80.40 -41.55 -21.51
N GLU A 217 80.33 -40.32 -20.99
CA GLU A 217 80.85 -39.07 -21.58
C GLU A 217 80.23 -38.71 -22.95
N HIS A 218 79.22 -39.45 -23.40
CA HIS A 218 78.53 -39.26 -24.68
C HIS A 218 77.09 -38.79 -24.47
N THR A 219 76.49 -38.18 -25.50
CA THR A 219 75.07 -37.83 -25.47
C THR A 219 74.20 -39.06 -25.77
N PRO A 220 72.96 -39.11 -25.25
CA PRO A 220 72.03 -40.21 -25.52
C PRO A 220 71.84 -40.50 -27.02
N GLU A 221 71.78 -39.47 -27.86
CA GLU A 221 71.61 -39.62 -29.31
C GLU A 221 72.83 -40.28 -29.97
N ALA A 222 74.04 -39.98 -29.50
CA ALA A 222 75.25 -40.60 -30.01
C ALA A 222 75.27 -42.10 -29.68
N ILE A 223 74.91 -42.46 -28.43
CA ILE A 223 74.82 -43.86 -27.98
C ILE A 223 73.78 -44.63 -28.79
N LEU A 224 72.59 -44.05 -28.99
CA LEU A 224 71.51 -44.68 -29.76
C LEU A 224 71.84 -44.83 -31.25
N SER A 225 72.72 -43.98 -31.80
CA SER A 225 73.16 -44.10 -33.19
C SER A 225 74.19 -45.21 -33.41
N GLU A 226 74.94 -45.56 -32.36
CA GLU A 226 75.96 -46.62 -32.39
C GLU A 226 75.42 -47.97 -31.90
N MET A 227 74.33 -47.97 -31.13
CA MET A 227 73.69 -49.17 -30.60
C MET A 227 72.43 -49.56 -31.40
N ASP A 228 72.39 -50.81 -31.88
CA ASP A 228 71.15 -51.42 -32.36
C ASP A 228 70.30 -51.87 -31.17
N VAL A 229 69.32 -51.04 -30.81
CA VAL A 229 68.44 -51.25 -29.66
C VAL A 229 67.54 -52.48 -29.84
N GLU A 230 67.16 -52.84 -31.07
CA GLU A 230 66.25 -53.97 -31.33
C GLU A 230 66.98 -55.32 -31.35
N ALA A 231 68.24 -55.36 -31.78
CA ALA A 231 69.07 -56.57 -31.76
C ALA A 231 69.70 -56.87 -30.38
N SER A 232 69.62 -55.93 -29.44
CA SER A 232 70.25 -56.03 -28.11
C SER A 232 69.41 -56.86 -27.12
N ASP A 233 69.97 -57.96 -26.62
CA ASP A 233 69.33 -58.78 -25.57
C ASP A 233 69.53 -58.12 -24.19
N HIS A 234 68.62 -57.18 -23.86
CA HIS A 234 68.64 -56.45 -22.58
C HIS A 234 68.69 -57.37 -21.35
N LYS A 235 68.15 -58.60 -21.45
CA LYS A 235 68.15 -59.54 -20.33
C LYS A 235 69.55 -60.09 -20.08
N LYS A 236 70.30 -60.43 -21.13
CA LYS A 236 71.71 -60.85 -21.01
C LYS A 236 72.60 -59.71 -20.52
N MET A 237 72.46 -58.52 -21.09
CA MET A 237 73.22 -57.34 -20.64
C MET A 237 72.95 -57.04 -19.16
N GLY A 238 71.69 -57.15 -18.71
CA GLY A 238 71.34 -56.98 -17.30
C GLY A 238 71.83 -58.10 -16.36
N GLN A 239 72.14 -59.28 -16.89
CA GLN A 239 72.81 -60.36 -16.13
C GLN A 239 74.31 -60.12 -16.05
N GLU A 240 74.93 -59.72 -17.17
CA GLU A 240 76.35 -59.38 -17.24
C GLU A 240 76.67 -58.18 -16.34
N LEU A 241 75.86 -57.12 -16.39
CA LEU A 241 76.03 -55.94 -15.51
C LEU A 241 75.92 -56.33 -14.03
N ARG A 242 74.97 -57.21 -13.68
CA ARG A 242 74.85 -57.73 -12.31
C ARG A 242 76.09 -58.52 -11.89
N SER A 243 76.54 -59.46 -12.72
CA SER A 243 77.76 -60.24 -12.49
C SER A 243 79.01 -59.35 -12.33
N LEU A 244 79.12 -58.32 -13.18
CA LEU A 244 80.22 -57.37 -13.15
C LEU A 244 80.17 -56.48 -11.91
N ASN A 245 78.98 -56.04 -11.49
CA ASN A 245 78.81 -55.26 -10.26
C ASN A 245 79.04 -56.10 -9.00
N GLU A 246 78.64 -57.37 -9.00
CA GLU A 246 79.00 -58.33 -7.94
C GLU A 246 80.52 -58.54 -7.90
N SER A 247 81.17 -58.68 -9.06
CA SER A 247 82.63 -58.80 -9.16
C SER A 247 83.35 -57.53 -8.67
N LEU A 248 82.83 -56.34 -9.02
CA LEU A 248 83.33 -55.05 -8.56
C LEU A 248 83.21 -54.92 -7.03
N ASN A 249 82.06 -55.27 -6.46
CA ASN A 249 81.85 -55.26 -5.02
C ASN A 249 82.72 -56.32 -4.31
N ALA A 250 82.97 -57.47 -4.93
CA ALA A 250 83.85 -58.52 -4.40
C ALA A 250 85.32 -58.12 -4.37
N MET A 251 85.79 -57.20 -5.23
CA MET A 251 87.14 -56.62 -5.14
C MET A 251 87.35 -55.81 -3.85
N GLY A 252 86.28 -55.44 -3.14
CA GLY A 252 86.33 -54.67 -1.91
C GLY A 252 86.70 -53.20 -2.16
N ALA A 253 86.72 -52.40 -1.10
CA ALA A 253 87.14 -51.00 -1.22
C ALA A 253 88.60 -50.95 -1.67
N VAL A 254 88.87 -50.25 -2.77
CA VAL A 254 90.24 -49.96 -3.22
C VAL A 254 90.94 -49.21 -2.09
N ASN A 255 91.99 -49.80 -1.51
CA ASN A 255 92.78 -49.15 -0.46
C ASN A 255 93.61 -48.02 -1.09
N LEU A 256 93.04 -46.81 -1.12
CA LEU A 256 93.69 -45.62 -1.69
C LEU A 256 94.97 -45.22 -0.92
N ALA A 257 95.15 -45.69 0.32
CA ALA A 257 96.35 -45.48 1.12
C ALA A 257 97.44 -46.55 0.86
N ALA A 258 97.17 -47.55 0.02
CA ALA A 258 98.12 -48.63 -0.27
C ALA A 258 99.49 -48.15 -0.82
N PRO A 259 99.59 -47.10 -1.67
CA PRO A 259 100.89 -46.60 -2.13
C PRO A 259 101.71 -45.99 -0.98
N GLU A 260 101.05 -45.29 -0.06
CA GLU A 260 101.65 -44.62 1.09
C GLU A 260 102.08 -45.65 2.14
N GLU A 261 101.24 -46.65 2.43
CA GLU A 261 101.57 -47.77 3.31
C GLU A 261 102.72 -48.61 2.75
N TYR A 262 102.75 -48.85 1.43
CA TYR A 262 103.87 -49.55 0.77
C TYR A 262 105.17 -48.77 0.95
N ALA A 263 105.17 -47.45 0.68
CA ALA A 263 106.34 -46.61 0.84
C ALA A 263 106.87 -46.62 2.29
N ALA A 264 105.98 -46.47 3.28
CA ALA A 264 106.34 -46.51 4.70
C ALA A 264 106.90 -47.88 5.13
N LEU A 265 106.35 -48.98 4.59
CA LEU A 265 106.83 -50.32 4.88
C LEU A 265 108.20 -50.59 4.23
N THR A 266 108.43 -50.10 3.01
CA THR A 266 109.74 -50.18 2.34
C THR A 266 110.81 -49.44 3.13
N GLU A 267 110.54 -48.21 3.59
CA GLU A 267 111.46 -47.44 4.42
C GLU A 267 111.82 -48.17 5.72
N ARG A 268 110.83 -48.79 6.38
CA ARG A 268 111.04 -49.63 7.56
C ARG A 268 111.95 -50.83 7.27
N ILE A 269 111.75 -51.51 6.14
CA ILE A 269 112.55 -52.67 5.74
C ILE A 269 114.01 -52.26 5.49
N ASP A 270 114.23 -51.14 4.78
CA ASP A 270 115.57 -50.67 4.46
C ASP A 270 116.32 -50.22 5.73
N PHE A 271 115.63 -49.57 6.67
CA PHE A 271 116.18 -49.26 7.99
C PHE A 271 116.57 -50.52 8.79
N LEU A 272 115.72 -51.56 8.79
CA LEU A 272 116.04 -52.81 9.49
C LEU A 272 117.19 -53.57 8.83
N LYS A 273 117.30 -53.53 7.50
CA LYS A 273 118.44 -54.11 6.77
C LYS A 273 119.74 -53.40 7.11
N SER A 274 119.76 -52.07 7.14
CA SER A 274 120.97 -51.31 7.48
C SER A 274 121.44 -51.59 8.91
N GLN A 275 120.51 -51.68 9.87
CA GLN A 275 120.83 -52.09 11.24
C GLN A 275 121.39 -53.52 11.31
N SER A 276 120.85 -54.45 10.53
CA SER A 276 121.37 -55.83 10.48
C SER A 276 122.79 -55.89 9.92
N GLU A 277 123.10 -55.10 8.89
CA GLU A 277 124.44 -55.04 8.31
C GLU A 277 125.46 -54.41 9.28
N ASP A 278 125.07 -53.35 9.99
CA ASP A 278 125.91 -52.73 11.01
C ASP A 278 126.18 -53.69 12.18
N LEU A 279 125.18 -54.46 12.62
CA LEU A 279 125.34 -55.47 13.65
C LEU A 279 126.32 -56.57 13.19
N GLN A 280 126.24 -56.98 11.93
CA GLN A 280 127.13 -57.98 11.36
C GLN A 280 128.58 -57.47 11.30
N LYS A 281 128.79 -56.21 10.91
CA LYS A 281 130.13 -55.56 10.96
C LYS A 281 130.66 -55.49 12.39
N ALA A 282 129.84 -55.06 13.35
CA ALA A 282 130.24 -54.98 14.75
C ALA A 282 130.67 -56.36 15.32
N VAL A 283 130.02 -57.45 14.88
CA VAL A 283 130.41 -58.82 15.23
C VAL A 283 131.76 -59.19 14.64
N ASP A 284 132.03 -58.81 13.39
CA ASP A 284 133.30 -59.13 12.73
C ASP A 284 134.47 -58.29 13.28
N ASP A 285 134.25 -57.00 13.56
CA ASP A 285 135.22 -56.13 14.26
C ASP A 285 135.56 -56.65 15.66
N LEU A 286 134.56 -57.16 16.40
CA LEU A 286 134.78 -57.77 17.72
C LEU A 286 135.66 -59.03 17.61
N LYS A 287 135.45 -59.86 16.59
CA LYS A 287 136.29 -61.05 16.34
C LYS A 287 137.72 -60.67 15.99
N GLU A 288 137.92 -59.62 15.19
CA GLU A 288 139.25 -59.11 14.86
C GLU A 288 139.95 -58.56 16.12
N THR A 289 139.23 -57.76 16.92
CA THR A 289 139.73 -57.25 18.20
C THR A 289 140.14 -58.39 19.15
N ILE A 290 139.35 -59.46 19.25
CA ILE A 290 139.68 -60.66 20.04
C ILE A 290 140.96 -61.35 19.51
N LYS A 291 141.15 -61.37 18.19
CA LYS A 291 142.34 -61.97 17.57
C LYS A 291 143.60 -61.15 17.88
N ASP A 292 143.51 -59.83 17.80
CA ASP A 292 144.62 -58.92 18.12
C ASP A 292 144.99 -58.99 19.61
N ILE A 293 144.00 -59.04 20.51
CA ILE A 293 144.21 -59.28 21.95
C ILE A 293 144.93 -60.61 22.18
N ASN A 294 144.56 -61.68 21.46
CA ASN A 294 145.22 -62.98 21.59
C ASN A 294 146.69 -62.94 21.12
N ILE A 295 146.99 -62.23 20.04
CA ILE A 295 148.36 -62.06 19.55
C ILE A 295 149.20 -61.28 20.57
N GLU A 296 148.70 -60.16 21.07
CA GLU A 296 149.40 -59.35 22.06
C GLU A 296 149.55 -60.08 23.40
N SER A 297 148.52 -60.82 23.84
CA SER A 297 148.59 -61.66 25.04
C SER A 297 149.66 -62.75 24.91
N ARG A 298 149.78 -63.42 23.75
CA ARG A 298 150.86 -64.39 23.49
C ARG A 298 152.24 -63.73 23.46
N ARG A 299 152.36 -62.52 22.90
CA ARG A 299 153.60 -61.74 22.87
C ARG A 299 154.06 -61.39 24.29
N ARG A 300 153.17 -60.82 25.11
CA ARG A 300 153.45 -60.47 26.51
C ARG A 300 153.72 -61.69 27.38
N PHE A 301 153.00 -62.80 27.17
CA PHE A 301 153.26 -64.05 27.87
C PHE A 301 154.66 -64.58 27.56
N ARG A 302 155.08 -64.53 26.28
CA ARG A 302 156.44 -64.95 25.87
C ARG A 302 157.52 -64.02 26.44
N GLU A 303 157.34 -62.69 26.35
CA GLU A 303 158.27 -61.72 26.98
C GLU A 303 158.40 -61.94 28.50
N MET A 304 157.30 -62.21 29.20
CA MET A 304 157.32 -62.51 30.63
C MET A 304 157.94 -63.87 30.93
N PHE A 305 157.68 -64.89 30.11
CA PHE A 305 158.30 -66.20 30.24
C PHE A 305 159.81 -66.12 30.05
N ASP A 306 160.28 -65.39 29.04
CA ASP A 306 161.71 -65.17 28.79
C ASP A 306 162.37 -64.41 29.95
N ARG A 307 161.70 -63.38 30.50
CA ARG A 307 162.15 -62.69 31.72
C ARG A 307 162.18 -63.58 32.96
N VAL A 308 161.20 -64.46 33.14
CA VAL A 308 161.20 -65.44 34.23
C VAL A 308 162.34 -66.43 34.03
N ASN A 309 162.58 -66.87 32.80
CA ASN A 309 163.68 -67.77 32.46
C ASN A 309 165.03 -67.11 32.76
N GLU A 310 165.28 -65.87 32.30
CA GLU A 310 166.51 -65.12 32.64
C GLU A 310 166.71 -64.95 34.15
N ASN A 311 165.66 -64.61 34.91
CA ASN A 311 165.76 -64.52 36.36
C ASN A 311 165.97 -65.89 37.02
N PHE A 312 165.39 -66.95 36.47
CA PHE A 312 165.62 -68.33 36.93
C PHE A 312 167.07 -68.75 36.68
N MET A 313 167.64 -68.47 35.50
CA MET A 313 169.07 -68.71 35.19
C MET A 313 169.99 -67.97 36.16
N ASN A 314 169.71 -66.70 36.45
CA ASN A 314 170.50 -65.87 37.37
C ASN A 314 170.42 -66.37 38.82
N VAL A 315 169.24 -66.83 39.28
CA VAL A 315 169.09 -67.40 40.63
C VAL A 315 169.74 -68.79 40.70
N PHE A 316 169.59 -69.62 39.67
CA PHE A 316 170.16 -70.97 39.59
C PHE A 316 171.70 -70.94 39.63
N SER A 317 172.31 -70.01 38.88
CA SER A 317 173.76 -69.79 38.89
C SER A 317 174.30 -69.19 40.21
N SER A 318 173.45 -68.54 41.01
CA SER A 318 173.82 -68.05 42.34
C SER A 318 173.76 -69.11 43.45
N LEU A 319 172.99 -70.20 43.27
CA LEU A 319 172.81 -71.25 44.28
C LEU A 319 173.67 -72.51 44.03
N PHE A 320 174.23 -72.68 42.82
CA PHE A 320 175.01 -73.85 42.46
C PHE A 320 176.35 -73.45 41.80
N GLU A 321 177.46 -73.57 42.54
CA GLU A 321 178.80 -73.50 41.97
C GLU A 321 179.05 -74.73 41.07
N GLY A 322 178.81 -74.57 39.77
CA GLY A 322 179.25 -75.49 38.72
C GLY A 322 178.16 -76.31 38.04
N GLY A 323 177.38 -75.70 37.14
CA GLY A 323 176.58 -76.39 36.12
C GLY A 323 175.52 -75.51 35.44
N GLU A 324 175.50 -75.49 34.10
CA GLU A 324 174.50 -74.82 33.27
C GLU A 324 173.12 -75.50 33.36
N ALA A 325 172.07 -74.68 33.39
CA ALA A 325 170.78 -74.92 32.75
C ALA A 325 170.32 -73.57 32.22
#